data_AF-A0A2S9FZU4-F1
#
_entry.id   AF-A0A2S9FZU4-F1
#
_cell.length_a   1.000
_cell.length_b   1.000
_cell.length_c   1.000
_cell.angle_alpha   90.00
_cell.angle_beta   90.00
_cell.angle_gamma   90.00
#
_symmetry.space_group_name_H-M   'P 1'
#
loop_
_entity.id
_entity.type
_entity.pdbx_description
1 polymer ?
#
loop_
_entity_poly.entity_id
_entity_poly.type
_entity_poly.pdbx_seq_one_letter_code
_entity_poly.pdbx_strand_id
1 'polypeptide(L)' 'MLEGSTDFGGERTARPKDVRGSVDDIDRRILTALNDDARMPNSALADLVGIAPSTCHGRVRRLQELGVIRGFYADI' A
#
# COMPACT_ATOMS: atom_id res chain seq x y z
N MET A 1 0.68 8.55 51.69
CA MET A 1 1.95 8.71 50.95
C MET A 1 1.83 7.79 49.74
N LEU A 2 1.13 8.21 48.66
CA LEU A 2 1.68 8.89 47.46
C LEU A 2 2.92 8.13 46.95
N GLU A 3 2.99 7.52 45.76
CA GLU A 3 2.40 7.85 44.44
C GLU A 3 2.20 6.56 43.62
N GLY A 4 1.21 6.47 42.72
CA GLY A 4 1.44 6.76 41.29
C GLY A 4 2.35 5.69 40.68
N SER A 5 1.89 4.81 39.80
CA SER A 5 1.77 5.20 38.40
C SER A 5 0.98 4.14 37.66
N THR A 6 -0.04 4.62 36.96
CA THR A 6 -0.73 3.97 35.86
C THR A 6 0.26 3.54 34.78
N ASP A 7 0.40 2.23 34.55
CA ASP A 7 1.03 1.69 33.34
C ASP A 7 0.06 1.89 32.15
N PHE A 8 -0.09 3.15 31.71
CA PHE A 8 -0.60 3.48 30.37
C PHE A 8 0.59 3.56 29.41
N GLY A 9 1.24 2.43 29.17
CA GLY A 9 2.23 2.26 28.12
C GLY A 9 1.63 1.41 27.01
N GLY A 10 0.61 1.93 26.32
CA GLY A 10 0.07 1.30 25.11
C GLY A 10 1.21 0.96 24.16
N GLU A 11 1.47 -0.33 23.99
CA GLU A 11 2.39 -0.84 22.98
C GLU A 11 1.93 -0.26 21.65
N ARG A 12 2.76 0.67 21.16
CA ARG A 12 2.59 1.47 19.97
C ARG A 12 1.97 0.59 18.90
N THR A 13 0.69 0.80 18.59
CA THR A 13 0.03 0.19 17.45
C THR A 13 0.99 0.37 16.28
N ALA A 14 1.47 -0.76 15.77
CA ALA A 14 2.60 -0.86 14.87
C ALA A 14 2.59 0.34 13.91
N ARG A 15 3.64 1.17 13.96
CA ARG A 15 3.83 2.24 12.97
C ARG A 15 3.48 1.64 11.62
N PRO A 16 2.62 2.27 10.79
CA PRO A 16 2.30 1.74 9.47
C PRO A 16 3.63 1.35 8.85
N LYS A 17 3.81 0.04 8.63
CA LYS A 17 5.07 -0.61 8.22
C LYS A 17 5.82 0.38 7.36
N ASP A 18 7.06 0.78 7.65
CA ASP A 18 7.76 1.84 6.93
C ASP A 18 7.80 1.52 5.41
N VAL A 19 6.73 1.86 4.69
CA VAL A 19 6.51 1.36 3.32
C VAL A 19 7.47 2.07 2.38
N ARG A 20 8.00 3.22 2.83
CA ARG A 20 9.02 4.02 2.16
C ARG A 20 10.29 3.22 1.84
N GLY A 21 10.57 2.12 2.54
CA GLY A 21 11.67 1.20 2.23
C GLY A 21 11.27 -0.08 1.47
N SER A 22 10.00 -0.27 1.12
CA SER A 22 9.50 -1.55 0.56
C SER A 22 8.64 -1.43 -0.71
N VAL A 23 8.42 -0.21 -1.22
CA VAL A 23 7.78 0.08 -2.52
C VAL A 23 8.88 0.20 -3.55
N ASP A 24 8.96 -0.76 -4.46
CA ASP A 24 9.89 -0.70 -5.59
C ASP A 24 9.41 0.31 -6.65
N ASP A 25 10.28 0.70 -7.59
CA ASP A 25 9.91 1.60 -8.69
C ASP A 25 8.71 1.08 -9.52
N ILE A 26 8.60 -0.25 -9.66
CA ILE A 26 7.46 -0.91 -10.31
C ILE A 26 6.17 -0.64 -9.54
N ASP A 27 6.20 -0.76 -8.21
CA ASP A 27 5.04 -0.53 -7.36
C ASP A 27 4.62 0.94 -7.44
N ARG A 28 5.59 1.86 -7.53
CA ARG A 28 5.31 3.30 -7.71
C ARG A 28 4.66 3.60 -9.07
N ARG A 29 5.10 2.93 -10.14
CA ARG A 29 4.49 3.07 -11.47
C ARG A 29 3.08 2.47 -11.51
N ILE A 30 2.87 1.33 -10.85
CA ILE A 30 1.53 0.74 -10.67
C ILE A 30 0.60 1.72 -9.96
N LEU A 31 1.05 2.31 -8.84
CA LEU A 31 0.26 3.30 -8.10
C LEU A 31 -0.02 4.54 -8.93
N THR A 32 0.94 5.01 -9.72
CA THR A 32 0.77 6.18 -10.61
C THR A 32 -0.27 5.89 -11.69
N ALA A 33 -0.20 4.72 -12.32
CA ALA A 33 -1.14 4.31 -13.35
C ALA A 33 -2.56 4.08 -12.80
N LEU A 34 -2.69 3.48 -11.61
CA LEU A 34 -3.98 3.31 -10.94
C LEU A 34 -4.55 4.64 -10.41
N ASN A 35 -3.71 5.61 -10.08
CA ASN A 35 -4.14 6.95 -9.71
C ASN A 35 -4.66 7.73 -10.92
N ASP A 36 -4.07 7.51 -12.09
CA ASP A 36 -4.51 8.12 -13.36
C ASP A 36 -5.80 7.47 -13.88
N ASP A 37 -5.85 6.13 -13.91
CA ASP A 37 -7.02 5.35 -14.26
C ASP A 37 -7.19 4.13 -13.34
N ALA A 38 -8.01 4.30 -12.31
CA ALA A 38 -8.36 3.26 -11.37
C ALA A 38 -9.16 2.09 -11.97
N ARG A 39 -9.71 2.25 -13.19
CA ARG A 39 -10.51 1.23 -13.88
C ARG A 39 -9.67 0.39 -14.84
N MET A 40 -8.40 0.71 -15.01
CA MET A 40 -7.50 0.01 -15.91
C MET A 40 -7.39 -1.47 -15.50
N PRO A 41 -7.58 -2.43 -16.43
CA PRO A 41 -7.44 -3.83 -16.12
C PRO A 41 -5.98 -4.17 -15.80
N ASN A 42 -5.77 -5.13 -14.88
CA ASN A 42 -4.43 -5.51 -14.43
C ASN A 42 -3.52 -5.99 -15.56
N SER A 43 -4.06 -6.50 -16.67
CA SER A 43 -3.29 -6.85 -17.87
C SER A 43 -2.71 -5.61 -18.56
N ALA A 44 -3.54 -4.60 -18.82
CA ALA A 44 -3.08 -3.35 -19.42
C ALA A 44 -2.13 -2.58 -18.49
N LEU A 45 -2.40 -2.62 -17.19
CA LEU A 45 -1.50 -2.09 -16.17
C LEU A 45 -0.14 -2.79 -16.23
N ALA A 46 -0.11 -4.12 -16.34
CA ALA A 46 1.12 -4.89 -16.44
C ALA A 46 1.93 -4.53 -17.70
N ASP A 47 1.24 -4.40 -18.85
CA ASP A 47 1.85 -3.97 -20.11
C ASP A 47 2.43 -2.55 -20.01
N LEU A 48 1.70 -1.63 -19.38
CA LEU A 48 2.12 -0.24 -19.16
C LEU A 48 3.37 -0.14 -18.27
N VAL A 49 3.44 -1.00 -17.23
CA VAL A 49 4.58 -0.99 -16.30
C VAL A 49 5.75 -1.86 -16.81
N GLY A 50 5.52 -2.70 -17.81
CA GLY A 50 6.51 -3.57 -18.43
C GLY A 50 6.80 -4.83 -17.62
N ILE A 51 5.78 -5.42 -16.99
CA ILE A 51 5.89 -6.63 -16.17
C ILE A 51 4.89 -7.70 -16.61
N ALA A 52 5.10 -8.95 -16.19
CA ALA A 52 4.13 -10.00 -16.44
C ALA A 52 2.80 -9.74 -15.68
N PRO A 53 1.63 -10.05 -16.27
CA PRO A 53 0.33 -9.88 -15.62
C PRO A 53 0.21 -10.58 -14.26
N SER A 54 0.82 -11.76 -14.12
CA SER A 54 0.88 -12.52 -12.86
C SER A 54 1.67 -11.78 -11.78
N THR A 55 2.78 -11.14 -12.16
CA THR A 55 3.58 -10.31 -11.25
C THR A 55 2.81 -9.07 -10.83
N CYS A 56 2.13 -8.40 -11.77
CA CYS A 56 1.31 -7.23 -11.48
C CYS A 56 0.23 -7.53 -10.43
N HIS A 57 -0.48 -8.64 -10.58
CA HIS A 57 -1.47 -9.10 -9.60
C HIS A 57 -0.88 -9.30 -8.20
N GLY A 58 0.29 -9.94 -8.11
CA GLY A 58 0.98 -10.16 -6.84
C GLY A 58 1.42 -8.84 -6.17
N ARG A 59 1.91 -7.89 -6.97
CA ARG A 59 2.31 -6.55 -6.50
C ARG A 59 1.12 -5.72 -6.00
N VAL A 60 0.03 -5.66 -6.78
CA VAL A 60 -1.21 -4.96 -6.39
C VAL A 60 -1.76 -5.54 -5.09
N ARG A 61 -1.81 -6.88 -4.98
CA ARG A 61 -2.25 -7.55 -3.75
C ARG A 61 -1.35 -7.22 -2.56
N ARG A 62 -0.03 -7.26 -2.74
CA ARG A 62 0.93 -6.87 -1.69
C ARG A 62 0.72 -5.42 -1.26
N LEU A 63 0.51 -4.51 -2.19
CA LEU A 63 0.27 -3.09 -1.90
C LEU A 63 -1.05 -2.86 -1.13
N GLN A 64 -2.08 -3.67 -1.40
CA GLN A 64 -3.31 -3.70 -0.60
C GLN A 64 -3.06 -4.25 0.81
N GLU A 65 -2.35 -5.38 0.94
CA GLU A 65 -2.01 -6.01 2.23
C GLU A 65 -1.08 -5.14 3.10
N LEU A 66 -0.25 -4.31 2.47
CA LEU A 66 0.58 -3.30 3.14
C LEU A 66 -0.20 -2.05 3.54
N GLY A 67 -1.46 -1.91 3.13
CA GLY A 67 -2.29 -0.72 3.39
C GLY A 67 -1.82 0.51 2.61
N VAL A 68 -1.01 0.34 1.56
CA VAL A 68 -0.59 1.42 0.64
C VAL A 68 -1.77 1.77 -0.26
N ILE A 69 -2.42 0.74 -0.80
CA ILE A 69 -3.70 0.86 -1.48
C ILE A 69 -4.77 0.67 -0.41
N ARG A 70 -5.21 1.77 0.20
CA ARG A 70 -6.26 1.77 1.24
C ARG A 70 -7.66 1.47 0.70
N GLY A 71 -7.81 1.43 -0.62
CA GLY A 71 -9.05 1.17 -1.34
C GLY A 71 -9.05 1.92 -2.67
N PHE A 72 -9.84 1.44 -3.63
CA PHE A 72 -10.19 2.19 -4.83
C PHE A 72 -11.25 3.22 -4.42
N TYR A 73 -10.84 4.40 -3.96
CA TYR A 73 -11.77 5.46 -3.62
C TYR A 73 -11.71 6.54 -4.69
N ALA A 74 -12.82 6.74 -5.40
CA ALA A 74 -13.10 8.01 -6.04
C ALA A 74 -13.74 8.88 -4.96
N ASP A 75 -13.05 9.95 -4.56
CA ASP A 75 -13.60 10.97 -3.65
C ASP A 75 -14.39 11.98 -4.51
N ILE A 76 -15.71 12.01 -4.33
CA ILE A 76 -16.62 13.04 -4.85
C ILE A 76 -17.48 13.58 -3.71
#